data_AF-A0AAE7L6A7-F1
#
_entry.id   AF-A0AAE7L6A7-F1
#
_cell.length_a   1.000
_cell.length_b   1.000
_cell.length_c   1.000
_cell.angle_alpha   90.00
_cell.angle_beta   90.00
_cell.angle_gamma   90.00
#
_symmetry.space_group_name_H-M   'P 1'
#
loop_
_entity.id
_entity.type
_entity.pdbx_description
1 polymer ?
#
loop_
_entity_poly.entity_id
_entity_poly.type
_entity_poly.pdbx_seq_one_letter_code
_entity_poly.pdbx_strand_id
1 'polypeptide(L)'
;MMKINKFTLAILFTLSTQSIAWADNINHGLDEYGKKVSTTSEKGAIKYIKSYRTTEKPLNAYRMDFDTSEKNLLSVPNAAHDKTAKLQNLAITKAWEVKFCQPDLINFMLKNNIDMVSGALISKGDIQRMAVCFKSMQLPESVSDKSDKDIVIGSWYDDVGSPEFLDATFTITKTSQGYFLKRLNGDGSSGTYKITKLDNKYKKNNDKFGSYYIIDTEGLKIYDKDGYIRTARKK
;
A
#
# COMPACT_ATOMS: atom_id res chain seq x y z
N MET A 1 63.13 -28.63 -34.63
CA MET A 1 62.19 -29.07 -33.57
C MET A 1 61.58 -27.85 -32.93
N MET A 2 60.27 -27.68 -33.10
CA MET A 2 59.50 -26.49 -32.73
C MET A 2 59.03 -26.62 -31.27
N LYS A 3 59.41 -25.68 -30.39
CA LYS A 3 58.91 -25.62 -29.00
C LYS A 3 57.53 -24.96 -29.02
N ILE A 4 56.48 -25.76 -28.84
CA ILE A 4 55.12 -25.28 -28.65
C ILE A 4 54.99 -24.81 -27.20
N ASN A 5 54.71 -23.53 -27.03
CA ASN A 5 54.55 -22.87 -25.74
C ASN A 5 53.24 -23.32 -25.10
N LYS A 6 53.29 -23.85 -23.88
CA LYS A 6 52.10 -24.21 -23.09
C LYS A 6 51.51 -22.93 -22.49
N PHE A 7 50.49 -22.36 -23.13
CA PHE A 7 49.55 -21.47 -22.46
C PHE A 7 48.25 -22.24 -22.21
N THR A 8 48.16 -22.82 -21.02
CA THR A 8 46.90 -23.35 -20.49
C THR A 8 46.03 -22.14 -20.14
N LEU A 9 45.02 -21.88 -20.97
CA LEU A 9 44.01 -20.87 -20.69
C LEU A 9 43.08 -21.42 -19.59
N ALA A 10 43.43 -21.17 -18.33
CA ALA A 10 42.55 -21.43 -17.20
C ALA A 10 41.48 -20.32 -17.17
N ILE A 11 40.37 -20.53 -17.88
CA ILE A 11 39.16 -19.74 -17.71
C ILE A 11 38.53 -20.20 -16.39
N LEU A 12 38.91 -19.54 -15.30
CA LEU A 12 38.26 -19.69 -14.00
C LEU A 12 36.83 -19.14 -14.10
N PHE A 13 35.85 -20.04 -14.01
CA PHE A 13 34.44 -19.73 -13.77
C PHE A 13 34.27 -19.11 -12.37
N THR A 14 34.57 -17.82 -12.21
CA THR A 14 34.19 -17.03 -11.03
C THR A 14 32.87 -16.31 -11.29
N LEU A 15 31.77 -17.06 -11.44
CA LEU A 15 30.45 -16.47 -11.74
C LEU A 15 29.35 -16.90 -10.74
N SER A 16 29.64 -17.71 -9.72
CA SER A 16 28.61 -18.24 -8.81
C SER A 16 28.59 -17.67 -7.39
N THR A 17 29.60 -16.92 -6.95
CA THR A 17 29.64 -16.36 -5.58
C THR A 17 28.95 -15.00 -5.46
N GLN A 18 28.87 -14.24 -6.55
CA GLN A 18 28.23 -12.92 -6.54
C GLN A 18 26.71 -13.01 -6.42
N SER A 19 26.08 -14.00 -7.05
CA SER A 19 24.62 -14.14 -7.03
C SER A 19 24.07 -14.46 -5.63
N ILE A 20 24.79 -15.28 -4.85
CA ILE A 20 24.40 -15.67 -3.49
C ILE A 20 24.52 -14.48 -2.55
N ALA A 21 25.66 -13.77 -2.57
CA ALA A 21 25.87 -12.57 -1.76
C ALA A 21 24.87 -11.44 -2.07
N TRP A 22 24.47 -11.30 -3.33
CA TRP A 22 23.43 -10.34 -3.74
C TRP A 22 22.03 -10.75 -3.26
N ALA A 23 21.68 -12.03 -3.34
CA ALA A 23 20.40 -12.53 -2.85
C ALA A 23 20.28 -12.43 -1.32
N ASP A 24 21.37 -12.68 -0.59
CA ASP A 24 21.44 -12.55 0.86
C ASP A 24 21.25 -11.08 1.29
N ASN A 25 21.81 -10.14 0.54
CA ASN A 25 21.61 -8.71 0.77
C ASN A 25 20.15 -8.26 0.52
N ILE A 26 19.50 -8.80 -0.52
CA ILE A 26 18.08 -8.52 -0.79
C ILE A 26 17.19 -9.07 0.33
N ASN A 27 17.37 -10.32 0.74
CA ASN A 27 16.59 -10.91 1.84
C ASN A 27 16.82 -10.14 3.14
N HIS A 28 18.05 -9.71 3.43
CA HIS A 28 18.31 -8.87 4.60
C HIS A 28 17.51 -7.56 4.58
N GLY A 29 17.51 -6.84 3.44
CA GLY A 29 16.74 -5.60 3.33
C GLY A 29 15.22 -5.82 3.42
N LEU A 30 14.70 -6.93 2.89
CA LEU A 30 13.30 -7.32 3.06
C LEU A 30 12.99 -7.71 4.51
N ASP A 31 13.92 -8.36 5.22
CA ASP A 31 13.79 -8.67 6.64
C ASP A 31 13.70 -7.40 7.50
N GLU A 32 14.54 -6.41 7.22
CA GLU A 32 14.47 -5.11 7.89
C GLU A 32 13.13 -4.42 7.64
N TYR A 33 12.66 -4.43 6.39
CA TYR A 33 11.35 -3.89 6.03
C TYR A 33 10.21 -4.61 6.78
N GLY A 34 10.20 -5.94 6.78
CA GLY A 34 9.18 -6.73 7.47
C GLY A 34 9.16 -6.48 8.98
N LYS A 35 10.34 -6.34 9.61
CA LYS A 35 10.45 -5.95 11.03
C LYS A 35 9.85 -4.57 11.27
N LYS A 36 10.09 -3.59 10.39
CA LYS A 36 9.49 -2.25 10.47
C LYS A 36 7.95 -2.29 10.37
N VAL A 37 7.40 -3.10 9.47
CA VAL A 37 5.94 -3.31 9.39
C VAL A 37 5.36 -3.85 10.70
N SER A 38 6.12 -4.70 11.40
CA SER A 38 5.71 -5.27 12.68
C SER A 38 5.76 -4.26 13.83
N THR A 39 6.83 -3.47 13.92
CA THR A 39 6.99 -2.46 15.00
C THR A 39 5.98 -1.33 14.88
N THR A 40 5.52 -1.01 13.67
CA THR A 40 4.49 -0.03 13.40
C THR A 40 3.07 -0.60 13.48
N SER A 41 2.91 -1.89 13.79
CA SER A 41 1.60 -2.51 13.99
C SER A 41 1.00 -2.14 15.35
N GLU A 42 -0.29 -1.81 15.37
CA GLU A 42 -0.99 -1.50 16.61
C GLU A 42 -0.90 -2.70 17.57
N LYS A 43 -0.39 -2.46 18.79
CA LYS A 43 -0.29 -3.45 19.86
C LYS A 43 0.42 -4.76 19.47
N GLY A 44 1.28 -4.73 18.44
CA GLY A 44 1.98 -5.94 17.97
C GLY A 44 1.07 -6.95 17.26
N ALA A 45 -0.04 -6.50 16.68
CA ALA A 45 -1.01 -7.33 15.96
C ALA A 45 -0.42 -8.09 14.76
N ILE A 46 0.73 -7.63 14.23
CA ILE A 46 1.41 -8.24 13.09
C ILE A 46 2.86 -8.49 13.47
N LYS A 47 3.33 -9.72 13.29
CA LYS A 47 4.70 -10.13 13.63
C LYS A 47 5.41 -10.69 12.41
N TYR A 48 6.55 -10.13 12.09
CA TYR A 48 7.39 -10.62 11.00
C TYR A 48 7.93 -12.01 11.29
N ILE A 49 7.94 -12.87 10.27
CA ILE A 49 8.50 -14.21 10.34
C ILE A 49 9.78 -14.30 9.50
N LYS A 50 9.67 -14.11 8.18
CA LYS A 50 10.78 -14.32 7.23
C LYS A 50 10.49 -13.75 5.85
N SER A 51 11.55 -13.59 5.05
CA SER A 51 11.50 -13.24 3.64
C SER A 51 12.25 -14.28 2.83
N TYR A 52 11.80 -14.53 1.62
CA TYR A 52 12.47 -15.44 0.69
C TYR A 52 12.05 -15.15 -0.74
N ARG A 53 12.95 -15.48 -1.67
CA ARG A 53 12.66 -15.43 -3.10
C ARG A 53 11.71 -16.57 -3.47
N THR A 54 10.65 -16.24 -4.19
CA THR A 54 9.66 -17.23 -4.67
C THR A 54 9.85 -17.55 -6.14
N THR A 55 10.34 -16.60 -6.93
CA THR A 55 10.57 -16.80 -8.37
C THR A 55 11.71 -15.91 -8.83
N GLU A 56 12.55 -16.41 -9.73
CA GLU A 56 13.62 -15.65 -10.39
C GLU A 56 13.21 -15.16 -11.78
N LYS A 57 12.54 -16.01 -12.55
CA LYS A 57 12.00 -15.73 -13.89
C LYS A 57 10.62 -16.39 -14.01
N PRO A 58 9.65 -15.79 -14.73
CA PRO A 58 9.76 -14.57 -15.54
C PRO A 58 9.74 -13.27 -14.74
N LEU A 59 9.39 -13.34 -13.45
CA LEU A 59 9.37 -12.20 -12.52
C LEU A 59 10.31 -12.50 -11.36
N ASN A 60 11.18 -11.55 -11.06
CA ASN A 60 11.98 -11.55 -9.84
C ASN A 60 11.07 -11.24 -8.65
N ALA A 61 10.55 -12.28 -7.99
CA ALA A 61 9.51 -12.17 -7.00
C ALA A 61 9.93 -12.70 -5.62
N TYR A 62 9.54 -11.96 -4.58
CA TYR A 62 9.80 -12.32 -3.18
C TYR A 62 8.50 -12.40 -2.40
N ARG A 63 8.56 -13.11 -1.27
CA ARG A 63 7.48 -13.19 -0.29
C ARG A 63 8.00 -12.91 1.11
N MET A 64 7.23 -12.14 1.85
CA MET A 64 7.38 -11.92 3.27
C MET A 64 6.21 -12.55 4.02
N ASP A 65 6.51 -13.35 5.03
CA ASP A 65 5.53 -13.99 5.89
C ASP A 65 5.40 -13.23 7.21
N PHE A 66 4.17 -13.04 7.66
CA PHE A 66 3.81 -12.37 8.91
C PHE A 66 2.79 -13.22 9.67
N ASP A 67 2.95 -13.34 10.99
CA ASP A 67 1.98 -13.96 11.89
C ASP A 67 1.01 -12.91 12.45
N THR A 68 -0.24 -13.33 12.64
CA THR A 68 -1.25 -12.53 13.32
C THR A 68 -2.26 -13.40 14.07
N SER A 69 -2.68 -12.92 15.24
CA SER A 69 -3.82 -13.45 16.00
C SER A 69 -4.97 -12.45 16.07
N GLU A 70 -4.87 -11.33 15.35
CA GLU A 70 -5.83 -10.24 15.45
C GLU A 70 -7.08 -10.55 14.61
N LYS A 71 -8.24 -10.56 15.26
CA LYS A 71 -9.49 -11.07 14.67
C LYS A 71 -9.92 -10.24 13.47
N ASN A 72 -9.70 -8.92 13.50
CA ASN A 72 -10.10 -8.04 12.40
C ASN A 72 -9.21 -8.18 11.14
N LEU A 73 -8.12 -8.93 11.21
CA LEU A 73 -7.25 -9.24 10.07
C LEU A 73 -7.53 -10.64 9.47
N LEU A 74 -8.34 -11.46 10.14
CA LEU A 74 -8.64 -12.83 9.72
C LEU A 74 -9.71 -12.88 8.63
N SER A 75 -9.74 -14.02 7.92
CA SER A 75 -10.80 -14.34 6.96
C SER A 75 -12.17 -14.46 7.62
N VAL A 76 -13.14 -13.76 7.05
CA VAL A 76 -14.56 -13.99 7.31
C VAL A 76 -14.98 -15.21 6.48
N PRO A 77 -15.55 -16.26 7.10
CA PRO A 77 -15.92 -17.49 6.40
C PRO A 77 -17.08 -17.28 5.43
N ASN A 78 -17.36 -18.29 4.59
CA ASN A 78 -18.50 -18.34 3.66
C ASN A 78 -18.59 -17.22 2.59
N ALA A 79 -17.50 -16.50 2.30
CA ALA A 79 -17.46 -15.47 1.25
C ALA A 79 -17.80 -15.95 -0.18
N ALA A 80 -17.82 -17.26 -0.44
CA ALA A 80 -18.30 -17.82 -1.70
C ALA A 80 -19.82 -17.67 -1.89
N HIS A 81 -20.57 -17.63 -0.78
CA HIS A 81 -22.04 -17.60 -0.77
C HIS A 81 -22.60 -16.36 -0.07
N ASP A 82 -21.78 -15.63 0.68
CA ASP A 82 -22.15 -14.40 1.38
C ASP A 82 -21.41 -13.19 0.78
N LYS A 83 -22.20 -12.29 0.18
CA LYS A 83 -21.70 -11.05 -0.44
C LYS A 83 -21.08 -10.10 0.60
N THR A 84 -21.62 -10.03 1.80
CA THR A 84 -21.10 -9.19 2.87
C THR A 84 -19.76 -9.71 3.35
N ALA A 85 -19.65 -11.03 3.60
CA ALA A 85 -18.38 -11.66 3.95
C ALA A 85 -17.32 -11.50 2.84
N LYS A 86 -17.73 -11.58 1.56
CA LYS A 86 -16.85 -11.29 0.42
C LYS A 86 -16.32 -9.87 0.43
N LEU A 87 -17.20 -8.88 0.63
CA LEU A 87 -16.80 -7.47 0.68
C LEU A 87 -15.86 -7.20 1.87
N GLN A 88 -16.14 -7.76 3.04
CA GLN A 88 -15.27 -7.67 4.22
C GLN A 88 -13.88 -8.27 3.95
N ASN A 89 -13.80 -9.44 3.30
CA ASN A 89 -12.50 -10.03 2.97
C ASN A 89 -11.70 -9.19 1.97
N LEU A 90 -12.36 -8.60 0.96
CA LEU A 90 -11.72 -7.70 0.00
C LEU A 90 -11.19 -6.44 0.69
N ALA A 91 -12.00 -5.85 1.56
CA ALA A 91 -11.67 -4.69 2.38
C ALA A 91 -10.42 -4.93 3.24
N ILE A 92 -10.43 -5.99 4.04
CA ILE A 92 -9.29 -6.37 4.90
C ILE A 92 -8.04 -6.62 4.05
N THR A 93 -8.19 -7.30 2.91
CA THR A 93 -7.08 -7.53 1.97
C THR A 93 -6.52 -6.22 1.45
N LYS A 94 -7.38 -5.26 1.09
CA LYS A 94 -6.94 -3.96 0.60
C LYS A 94 -6.28 -3.12 1.69
N ALA A 95 -6.81 -3.13 2.90
CA ALA A 95 -6.20 -2.47 4.05
C ALA A 95 -4.79 -3.03 4.33
N TRP A 96 -4.64 -4.35 4.25
CA TRP A 96 -3.34 -5.00 4.38
C TRP A 96 -2.40 -4.61 3.23
N GLU A 97 -2.87 -4.62 1.99
CA GLU A 97 -2.07 -4.20 0.83
C GLU A 97 -1.58 -2.76 0.97
N VAL A 98 -2.45 -1.83 1.38
CA VAL A 98 -2.05 -0.43 1.62
C VAL A 98 -1.00 -0.37 2.72
N LYS A 99 -1.18 -1.07 3.85
CA LYS A 99 -0.20 -1.08 4.94
C LYS A 99 1.13 -1.71 4.54
N PHE A 100 1.10 -2.76 3.73
CA PHE A 100 2.27 -3.52 3.32
C PHE A 100 3.04 -2.90 2.16
N CYS A 101 2.37 -2.31 1.17
CA CYS A 101 2.99 -1.74 -0.03
C CYS A 101 3.21 -0.23 0.17
N GLN A 102 4.24 0.10 0.95
CA GLN A 102 4.63 1.48 1.24
C GLN A 102 5.72 1.98 0.27
N PRO A 103 5.91 3.31 0.14
CA PRO A 103 6.89 3.88 -0.79
C PRO A 103 8.33 3.40 -0.58
N ASP A 104 8.73 3.12 0.66
CA ASP A 104 10.03 2.57 0.99
C ASP A 104 10.24 1.13 0.46
N LEU A 105 9.21 0.27 0.52
CA LEU A 105 9.25 -1.04 -0.14
C LEU A 105 9.37 -0.89 -1.65
N ILE A 106 8.58 -0.01 -2.26
CA ILE A 106 8.62 0.22 -3.71
C ILE A 106 10.00 0.73 -4.14
N ASN A 107 10.58 1.69 -3.41
CA ASN A 107 11.92 2.21 -3.68
C ASN A 107 12.99 1.13 -3.52
N PHE A 108 12.86 0.27 -2.50
CA PHE A 108 13.73 -0.89 -2.32
C PHE A 108 13.62 -1.86 -3.51
N MET A 109 12.40 -2.15 -3.96
CA MET A 109 12.15 -3.01 -5.10
C MET A 109 12.75 -2.45 -6.40
N LEU A 110 12.60 -1.15 -6.66
CA LEU A 110 13.18 -0.47 -7.81
C LEU A 110 14.70 -0.54 -7.80
N LYS A 111 15.33 -0.22 -6.66
CA LYS A 111 16.79 -0.27 -6.50
C LYS A 111 17.38 -1.65 -6.74
N ASN A 112 16.66 -2.70 -6.34
CA ASN A 112 17.12 -4.08 -6.41
C ASN A 112 16.54 -4.87 -7.60
N ASN A 113 15.85 -4.19 -8.53
CA ASN A 113 15.18 -4.80 -9.67
C ASN A 113 14.28 -6.00 -9.29
N ILE A 114 13.49 -5.84 -8.23
CA ILE A 114 12.49 -6.81 -7.78
C ILE A 114 11.16 -6.45 -8.44
N ASP A 115 10.57 -7.38 -9.19
CA ASP A 115 9.32 -7.15 -9.93
C ASP A 115 8.10 -7.12 -9.01
N MET A 116 8.09 -8.02 -8.02
CA MET A 116 6.95 -8.24 -7.14
C MET A 116 7.41 -8.66 -5.75
N VAL A 117 6.79 -8.08 -4.73
CA VAL A 117 6.89 -8.59 -3.35
C VAL A 117 5.50 -8.84 -2.81
N SER A 118 5.28 -10.03 -2.26
CA SER A 118 4.03 -10.42 -1.61
C SER A 118 4.17 -10.43 -0.08
N GLY A 119 3.14 -9.99 0.62
CA GLY A 119 3.07 -10.00 2.08
C GLY A 119 1.95 -10.92 2.54
N ALA A 120 2.28 -12.09 3.08
CA ALA A 120 1.29 -13.05 3.57
C ALA A 120 1.02 -12.83 5.05
N LEU A 121 -0.23 -12.56 5.43
CA LEU A 121 -0.68 -12.66 6.81
C LEU A 121 -1.11 -14.10 7.08
N ILE A 122 -0.52 -14.71 8.09
CA ILE A 122 -0.71 -16.11 8.49
C ILE A 122 -1.30 -16.11 9.89
N SER A 123 -2.26 -17.00 10.12
CA SER A 123 -2.75 -17.30 11.47
C SER A 123 -2.91 -18.79 11.60
N LYS A 124 -2.29 -19.38 12.64
CA LYS A 124 -2.34 -20.83 12.91
C LYS A 124 -1.91 -21.70 11.71
N GLY A 125 -0.97 -21.21 10.91
CA GLY A 125 -0.46 -21.91 9.73
C GLY A 125 -1.24 -21.64 8.43
N ASP A 126 -2.44 -21.07 8.52
CA ASP A 126 -3.26 -20.74 7.35
C ASP A 126 -3.02 -19.31 6.87
N ILE A 127 -2.88 -19.14 5.56
CA ILE A 127 -2.82 -17.83 4.93
C ILE A 127 -4.20 -17.18 5.04
N GLN A 128 -4.27 -16.06 5.75
CA GLN A 128 -5.48 -15.27 5.92
C GLN A 128 -5.61 -14.21 4.84
N ARG A 129 -4.50 -13.57 4.48
CA ARG A 129 -4.45 -12.49 3.48
C ARG A 129 -3.17 -12.53 2.69
N MET A 130 -3.25 -12.03 1.47
CA MET A 130 -2.09 -11.78 0.63
C MET A 130 -2.14 -10.33 0.15
N ALA A 131 -1.12 -9.55 0.48
CA ALA A 131 -0.86 -8.27 -0.17
C ALA A 131 0.11 -8.49 -1.32
N VAL A 132 -0.08 -7.78 -2.43
CA VAL A 132 0.85 -7.82 -3.57
C VAL A 132 1.30 -6.41 -3.89
N CYS A 133 2.61 -6.21 -3.91
CA CYS A 133 3.25 -4.95 -4.28
C CYS A 133 4.06 -5.19 -5.55
N PHE A 134 3.79 -4.42 -6.60
CA PHE A 134 4.54 -4.48 -7.87
C PHE A 134 5.44 -3.26 -7.99
N LYS A 135 6.63 -3.42 -8.59
CA LYS A 135 7.51 -2.25 -8.84
C LYS A 135 6.91 -1.22 -9.79
N SER A 136 5.93 -1.65 -10.60
CA SER A 136 5.19 -0.82 -11.55
C SER A 136 3.87 -0.29 -11.00
N MET A 137 3.47 -0.64 -9.77
CA MET A 137 2.44 0.15 -9.08
C MET A 137 3.00 1.56 -9.00
N GLN A 138 2.41 2.46 -9.78
CA GLN A 138 2.75 3.87 -9.71
C GLN A 138 2.68 4.26 -8.25
N LEU A 139 3.85 4.60 -7.68
CA LEU A 139 3.89 5.61 -6.64
C LEU A 139 2.97 6.71 -7.16
N PRO A 140 1.93 7.17 -6.43
CA PRO A 140 1.48 8.53 -6.66
C PRO A 140 2.77 9.35 -6.61
N GLU A 141 3.13 9.97 -7.75
CA GLU A 141 4.45 10.52 -8.03
C GLU A 141 5.11 10.95 -6.73
N SER A 142 6.23 10.32 -6.39
CA SER A 142 7.04 10.68 -5.23
C SER A 142 7.13 12.20 -5.20
N VAL A 143 6.39 12.81 -4.29
CA VAL A 143 6.62 14.20 -3.92
C VAL A 143 8.00 14.17 -3.35
N SER A 144 8.94 14.62 -4.17
CA SER A 144 10.33 14.81 -3.82
C SER A 144 10.42 15.38 -2.41
N ASP A 145 11.30 14.80 -1.60
CA ASP A 145 11.79 15.35 -0.35
C ASP A 145 12.20 16.82 -0.54
N LYS A 146 11.24 17.72 -0.36
CA LYS A 146 11.43 19.11 0.03
C LYS A 146 10.30 19.44 0.96
N SER A 147 10.69 19.86 2.16
CA SER A 147 9.85 20.26 3.27
C SER A 147 8.86 21.35 2.86
N ASP A 148 7.70 20.98 2.33
CA ASP A 148 6.52 21.82 2.36
C ASP A 148 5.55 21.13 3.30
N LYS A 149 5.30 21.75 4.46
CA LYS A 149 4.38 21.21 5.46
C LYS A 149 3.03 21.00 4.80
N ASP A 150 2.63 19.74 4.63
CA ASP A 150 1.27 19.39 4.27
C ASP A 150 0.30 20.05 5.26
N ILE A 151 -0.49 21.00 4.77
CA ILE A 151 -1.47 21.70 5.60
C ILE A 151 -2.78 20.94 5.52
N VAL A 152 -3.17 20.29 6.60
CA VAL A 152 -4.51 19.71 6.74
C VAL A 152 -5.52 20.85 6.86
N ILE A 153 -6.37 21.00 5.85
CA ILE A 153 -7.46 21.98 5.83
C ILE A 153 -8.60 21.53 6.74
N GLY A 154 -8.85 20.21 6.78
CA GLY A 154 -9.81 19.62 7.70
C GLY A 154 -9.89 18.11 7.54
N SER A 155 -10.51 17.47 8.53
CA SER A 155 -10.85 16.06 8.53
C SER A 155 -12.26 15.86 9.07
N TRP A 156 -13.00 14.96 8.44
CA TRP A 156 -14.41 14.72 8.71
C TRP A 156 -14.68 13.22 8.71
N TYR A 157 -15.56 12.79 9.61
CA TYR A 157 -16.15 11.47 9.55
C TYR A 157 -17.31 11.45 8.55
N ASP A 158 -17.24 10.54 7.60
CA ASP A 158 -18.28 10.18 6.64
C ASP A 158 -18.97 8.92 7.15
N ASP A 159 -20.31 8.95 7.21
CA ASP A 159 -21.13 7.77 7.52
C ASP A 159 -20.84 7.09 8.88
N VAL A 160 -20.65 7.89 9.95
CA VAL A 160 -20.44 7.40 11.34
C VAL A 160 -21.54 6.42 11.76
N GLY A 161 -21.14 5.22 12.18
CA GLY A 161 -22.07 4.17 12.64
C GLY A 161 -22.86 3.48 11.54
N SER A 162 -22.55 3.72 10.26
CA SER A 162 -23.13 2.93 9.16
C SER A 162 -22.64 1.48 9.24
N PRO A 163 -23.56 0.47 9.27
CA PRO A 163 -23.16 -0.94 9.22
C PRO A 163 -22.49 -1.32 7.90
N GLU A 164 -22.63 -0.48 6.86
CA GLU A 164 -22.07 -0.71 5.53
C GLU A 164 -20.74 0.03 5.29
N PHE A 165 -20.53 1.19 5.92
CA PHE A 165 -19.41 2.09 5.58
C PHE A 165 -18.45 2.41 6.75
N LEU A 166 -18.77 1.96 7.98
CA LEU A 166 -17.89 1.80 9.16
C LEU A 166 -16.89 2.94 9.45
N ASP A 167 -17.37 4.15 9.79
CA ASP A 167 -16.51 5.27 10.21
C ASP A 167 -15.48 5.73 9.15
N ALA A 168 -15.95 5.84 7.90
CA ALA A 168 -15.16 6.43 6.83
C ALA A 168 -14.71 7.86 7.19
N THR A 169 -13.62 8.32 6.59
CA THR A 169 -13.10 9.67 6.79
C THR A 169 -12.75 10.34 5.48
N PHE A 170 -12.97 11.65 5.44
CA PHE A 170 -12.44 12.54 4.42
C PHE A 170 -11.39 13.45 5.04
N THR A 171 -10.28 13.66 4.33
CA THR A 171 -9.25 14.64 4.70
C THR A 171 -8.91 15.48 3.48
N ILE A 172 -8.94 16.81 3.64
CA ILE A 172 -8.45 17.73 2.62
C ILE A 172 -7.09 18.26 3.06
N THR A 173 -6.09 18.10 2.19
CA THR A 173 -4.72 18.57 2.43
C THR A 173 -4.30 19.53 1.31
N LYS A 174 -3.60 20.59 1.68
CA LYS A 174 -2.87 21.46 0.75
C LYS A 174 -1.39 21.08 0.80
N THR A 175 -0.83 20.75 -0.36
CA THR A 175 0.59 20.50 -0.57
C THR A 175 1.15 21.50 -1.58
N SER A 176 2.44 21.45 -1.87
CA SER A 176 3.06 22.24 -2.94
C SER A 176 2.52 21.90 -4.34
N GLN A 177 1.97 20.70 -4.53
CA GLN A 177 1.40 20.23 -5.79
C GLN A 177 -0.09 20.56 -5.96
N GLY A 178 -0.71 21.18 -4.96
CA GLY A 178 -2.10 21.62 -4.98
C GLY A 178 -2.92 21.03 -3.82
N TYR A 179 -4.24 20.93 -4.03
CA TYR A 179 -5.15 20.38 -3.03
C TYR A 179 -5.49 18.93 -3.36
N PHE A 180 -5.62 18.13 -2.30
CA PHE A 180 -5.96 16.71 -2.40
C PHE A 180 -7.05 16.36 -1.39
N LEU A 181 -7.99 15.53 -1.81
CA LEU A 181 -8.97 14.89 -0.95
C LEU A 181 -8.60 13.41 -0.81
N LYS A 182 -8.33 12.97 0.41
CA LYS A 182 -8.22 11.55 0.75
C LYS A 182 -9.54 11.07 1.33
N ARG A 183 -10.12 10.02 0.76
CA ARG A 183 -11.17 9.22 1.39
C ARG A 183 -10.54 7.95 1.95
N LEU A 184 -10.75 7.66 3.22
CA LEU A 184 -10.46 6.36 3.83
C LEU A 184 -11.81 5.76 4.25
N ASN A 185 -12.19 4.66 3.61
CA ASN A 185 -13.42 3.96 3.92
C ASN A 185 -13.26 3.15 5.21
N GLY A 186 -14.37 2.84 5.87
CA GLY A 186 -14.34 2.00 7.08
C GLY A 186 -13.80 0.59 6.87
N ASP A 187 -13.86 0.14 5.63
CA ASP A 187 -13.32 -1.11 5.16
C ASP A 187 -11.78 -1.03 4.91
N GLY A 188 -11.16 0.13 5.19
CA GLY A 188 -9.74 0.41 5.04
C GLY A 188 -9.27 0.71 3.62
N SER A 189 -10.14 0.55 2.61
CA SER A 189 -9.84 1.01 1.25
C SER A 189 -9.77 2.53 1.21
N SER A 190 -8.93 3.08 0.35
CA SER A 190 -8.77 4.54 0.26
C SER A 190 -8.57 5.00 -1.18
N GLY A 191 -8.88 6.28 -1.39
CA GLY A 191 -8.61 6.97 -2.64
C GLY A 191 -8.14 8.39 -2.36
N THR A 192 -7.11 8.83 -3.06
CA THR A 192 -6.62 10.21 -3.02
C THR A 192 -6.91 10.86 -4.36
N TYR A 193 -7.57 12.00 -4.33
CA TYR A 193 -8.04 12.70 -5.52
C TYR A 193 -7.50 14.12 -5.54
N LYS A 194 -6.91 14.53 -6.67
CA LYS A 194 -6.56 15.93 -6.88
C LYS A 194 -7.84 16.76 -7.00
N ILE A 195 -7.91 17.85 -6.24
CA ILE A 195 -9.05 18.77 -6.24
C ILE A 195 -8.57 20.19 -6.52
N THR A 196 -9.44 20.99 -7.13
CA THR A 196 -9.18 22.41 -7.38
C THR A 196 -10.02 23.25 -6.45
N LYS A 197 -9.39 24.16 -5.71
CA LYS A 197 -10.09 25.14 -4.89
C LYS A 197 -10.56 26.31 -5.77
N LEU A 198 -11.86 26.56 -5.77
CA LEU A 198 -12.55 27.67 -6.44
C LEU A 198 -13.38 28.38 -5.36
N ASP A 199 -12.85 29.49 -4.83
CA ASP A 199 -13.43 30.21 -3.69
C ASP A 199 -13.68 29.30 -2.46
N ASN A 200 -14.95 29.07 -2.11
CA ASN A 200 -15.37 28.20 -1.01
C ASN A 200 -15.62 26.74 -1.43
N LYS A 201 -15.44 26.42 -2.72
CA LYS A 201 -15.69 25.11 -3.32
C LYS A 201 -14.38 24.38 -3.60
N TYR A 202 -14.35 23.09 -3.31
CA TYR A 202 -13.28 22.17 -3.73
C TYR A 202 -13.86 21.22 -4.78
N LYS A 203 -13.47 21.38 -6.04
CA LYS A 203 -13.97 20.55 -7.15
C LYS A 203 -13.03 19.37 -7.40
N LYS A 204 -13.55 18.15 -7.48
CA LYS A 204 -12.75 16.97 -7.86
C LYS A 204 -12.38 17.04 -9.34
N ASN A 205 -11.10 16.88 -9.65
CA ASN A 205 -10.61 16.97 -11.02
C ASN A 205 -10.94 15.69 -11.80
N ASN A 206 -11.24 15.83 -13.09
CA ASN A 206 -11.55 14.72 -14.02
C ASN A 206 -12.66 13.77 -13.54
N ASP A 207 -13.61 14.28 -12.76
CA ASP A 207 -14.70 13.49 -12.21
C ASP A 207 -15.97 13.62 -13.06
N LYS A 208 -16.43 12.50 -13.64
CA LYS A 208 -17.61 12.44 -14.51
C LYS A 208 -18.93 12.73 -13.78
N PHE A 209 -18.95 12.57 -12.47
CA PHE A 209 -20.13 12.85 -11.63
C PHE A 209 -20.18 14.31 -11.19
N GLY A 210 -19.11 15.09 -11.45
CA GLY A 210 -19.05 16.50 -11.08
C GLY A 210 -18.92 16.73 -9.58
N SER A 211 -18.33 15.79 -8.84
CA SER A 211 -18.26 15.90 -7.38
C SER A 211 -17.52 17.15 -6.90
N TYR A 212 -18.10 17.84 -5.91
CA TYR A 212 -17.47 18.97 -5.25
C TYR A 212 -17.83 19.05 -3.76
N TYR A 213 -17.03 19.80 -3.02
CA TYR A 213 -17.11 19.88 -1.56
C TYR A 213 -17.11 21.32 -1.08
N ILE A 214 -17.90 21.63 -0.06
CA ILE A 214 -17.94 22.93 0.61
C ILE A 214 -17.75 22.69 2.11
N ILE A 215 -16.85 23.46 2.72
CA ILE A 215 -16.61 23.42 4.16
C ILE A 215 -17.45 24.50 4.82
N ASP A 216 -18.24 24.14 5.83
CA ASP A 216 -18.98 25.09 6.66
C ASP A 216 -18.93 24.70 8.14
N THR A 217 -19.78 25.34 8.95
CA THR A 217 -19.87 25.11 10.40
C THR A 217 -20.39 23.72 10.77
N GLU A 218 -21.18 23.09 9.90
CA GLU A 218 -21.75 21.76 10.14
C GLU A 218 -20.78 20.64 9.73
N GLY A 219 -19.92 20.90 8.74
CA GLY A 219 -18.86 19.99 8.34
C GLY A 219 -18.47 20.14 6.88
N LEU A 220 -18.27 19.01 6.22
CA LEU A 220 -17.95 18.93 4.79
C LEU A 220 -19.22 18.53 4.02
N LYS A 221 -19.84 19.50 3.36
CA LYS A 221 -20.97 19.25 2.45
C LYS A 221 -20.45 18.66 1.15
N ILE A 222 -21.01 17.52 0.77
CA ILE A 222 -20.65 16.74 -0.41
C ILE A 222 -21.74 16.90 -1.45
N TYR A 223 -21.35 17.21 -2.68
CA TYR A 223 -22.24 17.42 -3.81
C TYR A 223 -21.77 16.62 -5.03
N ASP A 224 -22.70 16.35 -5.94
CA ASP A 224 -22.43 15.97 -7.32
C ASP A 224 -23.09 16.96 -8.29
N LYS A 225 -23.17 16.60 -9.58
CA LYS A 225 -23.84 17.39 -10.62
C LYS A 225 -25.35 17.58 -10.37
N ASP A 226 -25.98 16.69 -9.63
CA ASP A 226 -27.43 16.68 -9.39
C ASP A 226 -27.78 17.42 -8.09
N GLY A 227 -26.81 17.63 -7.20
CA GLY A 227 -26.90 18.58 -6.10
C GLY A 227 -26.26 18.09 -4.82
N TYR A 228 -26.84 18.49 -3.69
CA TYR A 228 -26.39 18.09 -2.36
C TYR A 228 -26.63 16.59 -2.14
N ILE A 229 -25.61 15.89 -1.63
CA ILE A 229 -25.69 14.47 -1.30
C ILE A 229 -25.84 14.30 0.22
N ARG A 230 -24.86 14.79 0.98
CA ARG A 230 -24.78 14.63 2.44
C ARG A 230 -23.72 15.54 3.07
N THR A 231 -23.68 15.56 4.40
CA THR A 231 -22.65 16.28 5.19
C THR A 231 -21.82 15.29 5.99
N ALA A 232 -20.51 15.27 5.78
CA ALA A 232 -19.56 14.58 6.64
C ALA A 232 -19.24 15.47 7.86
N ARG A 233 -19.31 14.90 9.07
CA ARG A 233 -19.20 15.64 10.33
C ARG A 233 -17.75 15.89 10.68
N LYS A 234 -17.46 17.03 11.29
CA LYS A 234 -16.10 17.33 11.74
C LYS A 234 -15.59 16.23 12.68
N LYS A 235 -14.35 15.78 12.46
CA LYS A 235 -13.66 14.84 13.34
C LYS A 235 -13.25 15.50 14.66
#